data_AF-A0A800M6U0-F1
#
_entry.id   AF-A0A800M6U0-F1
#
_cell.length_a   1.000
_cell.length_b   1.000
_cell.length_c   1.000
_cell.angle_alpha   90.00
_cell.angle_beta   90.00
_cell.angle_gamma   90.00
#
_symmetry.space_group_name_H-M   'P 1'
#
loop_
_entity.id
_entity.type
_entity.pdbx_description
1 polymer ?
#
loop_
_entity_poly.entity_id
_entity_poly.type
_entity_poly.pdbx_seq_one_letter_code
_entity_poly.pdbx_strand_id
1 'polypeptide(L)'
;MGQLIDEDDCEVCVPFDQEWIFTYGDLVTLLLCFFILLFSSCKYETMKFKSLAASFKPLPAGTPFLNEGKDSIVEQIAQQLEESELGDDANINVEEKGVVVSFKASAY
;
A
#
# COMPACT_ATOMS: atom_id res chain seq x y z
N MET A 1 -12.94 30.81 31.62
CA MET A 1 -12.87 30.68 33.09
C MET A 1 -12.53 29.24 33.39
N GLY A 2 -11.25 28.92 33.57
CA GLY A 2 -10.84 27.62 34.13
C GLY A 2 -11.01 27.72 35.63
N GLN A 3 -11.86 26.88 36.21
CA GLN A 3 -12.12 26.86 37.64
C GLN A 3 -10.93 26.17 38.31
N LEU A 4 -10.31 26.81 39.29
CA LEU A 4 -9.24 26.22 40.09
C LEU A 4 -9.88 25.12 40.95
N ILE A 5 -9.32 23.92 40.85
CA ILE A 5 -9.75 22.76 41.64
C ILE A 5 -9.16 22.95 43.04
N ASP A 6 -9.97 22.75 44.07
CA ASP A 6 -9.50 22.82 45.46
C ASP A 6 -8.49 21.68 45.72
N GLU A 7 -7.45 21.96 46.51
CA GLU A 7 -6.32 21.03 46.72
C GLU A 7 -6.75 19.68 47.31
N ASP A 8 -7.87 19.68 48.05
CA ASP A 8 -8.50 18.52 48.67
C ASP A 8 -9.30 17.64 47.68
N ASP A 9 -9.66 18.15 46.50
CA ASP A 9 -10.38 17.44 45.43
C ASP A 9 -9.44 16.90 44.34
N CYS A 10 -8.12 17.00 44.54
CA CYS A 10 -7.13 16.44 43.62
C CYS A 10 -7.16 14.91 43.68
N GLU A 11 -7.42 14.25 42.54
CA GLU A 11 -7.37 12.79 42.47
C GLU A 11 -5.98 12.28 42.87
N VAL A 12 -5.95 11.23 43.70
CA VAL A 12 -4.68 10.65 44.17
C VAL A 12 -3.94 10.09 42.96
N CYS A 13 -2.80 10.70 42.63
CA CYS A 13 -1.89 10.20 41.60
C CYS A 13 -1.45 8.78 41.96
N VAL A 14 -2.06 7.78 41.32
CA VAL A 14 -1.63 6.39 41.48
C VAL A 14 -0.34 6.24 40.68
N PRO A 15 0.79 5.90 41.32
CA PRO A 15 2.05 5.73 40.60
C PRO A 15 1.89 4.60 39.59
N PHE A 16 2.30 4.88 38.36
CA PHE A 16 2.23 3.91 37.29
C PHE A 16 3.46 3.01 37.36
N ASP A 17 3.28 1.72 37.65
CA ASP A 17 4.38 0.77 37.88
C ASP A 17 5.35 0.58 36.68
N GLN A 18 5.02 1.07 35.49
CA GLN A 18 5.82 0.90 34.27
C GLN A 18 6.34 2.24 33.73
N GLU A 19 7.00 3.03 34.58
CA GLU A 19 7.51 4.38 34.23
C GLU A 19 8.47 4.39 33.01
N TRP A 20 9.17 3.27 32.75
CA TRP A 20 10.08 3.14 31.61
C TRP A 20 9.38 3.30 30.25
N ILE A 21 8.07 3.02 30.16
CA ILE A 21 7.32 3.13 28.91
C ILE A 21 7.24 4.57 28.41
N PHE A 22 7.22 5.54 29.31
CA PHE A 22 7.09 6.95 28.95
C PHE A 22 8.36 7.44 28.23
N THR A 23 9.53 7.19 28.82
CA THR A 23 10.81 7.53 28.20
C THR A 23 11.04 6.74 26.92
N TYR A 24 10.68 5.45 26.90
CA TYR A 24 10.75 4.63 25.69
C TYR A 24 9.86 5.16 24.57
N GLY A 25 8.61 5.52 24.90
CA GLY A 25 7.64 6.08 23.96
C GLY A 25 8.11 7.41 23.37
N ASP A 26 8.72 8.26 24.18
CA ASP A 26 9.32 9.52 23.71
C ASP A 26 10.49 9.25 22.73
N LEU A 27 11.43 8.36 23.08
CA LEU A 27 12.55 8.01 22.20
C LEU A 27 12.09 7.39 20.86
N VAL A 28 11.10 6.50 20.89
CA VAL A 28 10.54 5.89 19.66
C VAL A 28 9.82 6.92 18.80
N THR A 29 9.08 7.85 19.42
CA THR A 29 8.36 8.91 18.70
C THR A 29 9.32 9.91 18.05
N LEU A 30 10.39 10.29 18.75
CA LEU A 30 11.46 11.13 18.18
C LEU A 30 12.16 10.43 17.02
N LEU A 31 12.45 9.14 17.16
CA LEU A 31 13.07 8.33 16.09
C LEU A 31 12.13 8.18 14.89
N LEU A 32 10.83 7.96 15.10
CA LEU A 32 9.82 7.95 14.04
C LEU A 32 9.75 9.29 13.32
N CYS A 33 9.69 10.40 14.06
CA CYS A 33 9.67 11.74 13.49
C CYS A 33 10.92 12.00 12.63
N PHE A 34 12.09 11.59 13.13
CA PHE A 34 13.34 11.65 12.36
C PHE A 34 13.28 10.86 11.04
N PHE A 35 12.76 9.63 11.05
CA PHE A 35 12.60 8.84 9.84
C PHE A 35 11.57 9.41 8.85
N ILE A 36 10.50 10.03 9.34
CA ILE A 36 9.51 10.72 8.49
C ILE A 36 10.16 11.90 7.77
N LEU A 37 10.98 12.68 8.47
CA LEU A 37 11.69 13.82 7.86
C LEU A 37 12.72 13.37 6.82
N LEU A 38 13.46 12.28 7.11
CA LEU A 38 14.36 11.66 6.12
C LEU A 38 13.57 11.15 4.91
N PHE A 39 12.46 10.46 5.12
CA PHE A 39 11.60 9.97 4.05
C PHE A 39 11.05 11.10 3.17
N SER A 40 10.61 12.20 3.78
CA SER A 40 10.13 13.38 3.06
C SER A 40 11.21 14.06 2.21
N SER A 41 12.49 13.89 2.55
CA SER A 41 13.61 14.48 1.81
C SER A 41 14.13 13.58 0.68
N CYS A 42 13.78 12.29 0.69
CA CYS A 42 14.14 11.36 -0.36
C CYS A 42 13.25 11.55 -1.60
N LYS A 43 13.87 11.70 -2.78
CA LYS A 43 13.15 11.63 -4.04
C LYS A 43 12.91 10.17 -4.41
N TYR A 44 11.65 9.72 -4.38
CA TYR A 44 11.26 8.38 -4.79
C TYR A 44 10.83 8.35 -6.26
N GLU A 45 11.04 7.20 -6.90
CA GLU A 45 10.64 6.95 -8.28
C GLU A 45 9.21 6.39 -8.34
N THR A 46 8.31 7.06 -9.06
CA THR A 46 6.87 6.76 -9.09
C THR A 46 6.55 5.35 -9.60
N MET A 47 7.38 4.83 -10.51
CA MET A 47 7.18 3.50 -11.10
C MET A 47 7.35 2.38 -10.08
N LYS A 48 8.38 2.46 -9.23
CA LYS A 48 8.64 1.47 -8.18
C LYS A 48 7.58 1.54 -7.07
N PHE A 49 7.13 2.75 -6.74
CA PHE A 49 6.05 2.93 -5.77
C PHE A 49 4.72 2.34 -6.27
N LYS A 50 4.40 2.47 -7.56
CA LYS A 50 3.19 1.88 -8.16
C LYS A 50 3.19 0.35 -8.10
N SER A 51 4.35 -0.29 -8.36
CA SER A 51 4.50 -1.74 -8.22
C SER A 51 4.27 -2.19 -6.77
N LEU A 52 4.89 -1.49 -5.81
CA LEU A 52 4.72 -1.77 -4.39
C LEU A 52 3.27 -1.54 -3.91
N ALA A 53 2.63 -0.46 -4.33
CA ALA A 53 1.23 -0.16 -4.01
C ALA A 53 0.26 -1.19 -4.62
N ALA A 54 0.60 -1.78 -5.76
CA ALA A 54 -0.15 -2.88 -6.34
C ALA A 54 -0.04 -4.15 -5.48
N SER A 55 1.11 -4.41 -4.85
CA SER A 55 1.27 -5.53 -3.91
C SER A 55 0.48 -5.38 -2.61
N PHE A 56 0.21 -4.15 -2.17
CA PHE A 56 -0.58 -3.90 -0.96
C PHE A 56 -2.09 -3.86 -1.19
N LYS A 57 -2.57 -3.94 -2.44
CA LYS A 57 -4.01 -4.00 -2.70
C LYS A 57 -4.56 -5.33 -2.16
N PRO A 58 -5.47 -5.31 -1.16
CA PRO A 58 -6.15 -6.52 -0.75
C PRO A 58 -6.94 -7.05 -1.94
N LEU A 59 -6.63 -8.27 -2.39
CA LEU A 59 -7.44 -8.93 -3.40
C LEU A 59 -8.85 -9.11 -2.84
N PRO A 60 -9.91 -8.88 -3.63
CA PRO A 60 -11.27 -9.14 -3.20
C PRO A 60 -11.43 -10.61 -2.80
N ALA A 61 -12.15 -10.84 -1.70
CA ALA A 61 -12.39 -12.18 -1.17
C ALA A 61 -13.08 -13.05 -2.24
N GLY A 62 -12.34 -14.03 -2.78
CA GLY A 62 -12.85 -14.98 -3.78
C GLY A 62 -12.00 -15.18 -5.04
N THR A 63 -10.89 -14.47 -5.23
CA THR A 63 -10.01 -14.69 -6.39
C THR A 63 -8.90 -15.71 -6.09
N PRO A 64 -8.84 -16.87 -6.78
CA PRO A 64 -7.85 -17.92 -6.53
C PRO A 64 -6.45 -17.63 -7.11
N PHE A 65 -6.11 -16.40 -7.47
CA PHE A 65 -4.83 -16.08 -8.09
C PHE A 65 -3.94 -15.24 -7.17
N LEU A 66 -3.29 -15.93 -6.23
CA LEU A 66 -2.05 -15.49 -5.63
C LEU A 66 -0.92 -15.82 -6.63
N ASN A 67 -0.53 -14.84 -7.44
CA ASN A 67 0.82 -14.85 -8.01
C ASN A 67 1.65 -13.88 -7.16
N GLU A 68 2.42 -14.45 -6.23
CA GLU A 68 3.47 -13.72 -5.54
C GLU A 68 4.46 -13.15 -6.57
N GLY A 69 4.68 -11.84 -6.52
CA GLY A 69 5.93 -11.22 -6.95
C GLY A 69 6.30 -11.32 -8.42
N LYS A 70 5.33 -11.49 -9.34
CA LYS A 70 5.60 -11.47 -10.77
C LYS A 70 4.76 -10.40 -11.47
N ASP A 71 5.44 -9.68 -12.34
CA ASP A 71 5.00 -8.47 -13.05
C ASP A 71 3.57 -8.61 -13.56
N SER A 72 2.83 -7.49 -13.48
CA SER A 72 1.44 -7.31 -13.91
C SER A 72 0.98 -8.39 -14.89
N ILE A 73 -0.10 -9.10 -14.57
CA ILE A 73 -0.80 -10.03 -15.47
C ILE A 73 -0.99 -9.47 -16.88
N VAL A 74 -1.13 -8.15 -17.02
CA VAL A 74 -1.21 -7.45 -18.31
C VAL A 74 0.09 -7.56 -19.11
N GLU A 75 1.24 -7.46 -18.45
CA GLU A 75 2.57 -7.58 -19.08
C GLU A 75 2.84 -9.01 -19.52
N GLN A 76 2.47 -9.99 -18.69
CA GLN A 76 2.60 -11.41 -19.04
C GLN A 76 1.67 -11.79 -20.21
N ILE A 77 0.42 -11.31 -20.18
CA ILE A 77 -0.51 -11.53 -21.28
C ILE A 77 -0.02 -10.82 -22.54
N ALA A 78 0.46 -9.57 -22.44
CA ALA A 78 1.04 -8.85 -23.57
C ALA A 78 2.24 -9.61 -24.17
N GLN A 79 3.18 -10.09 -23.35
CA GLN A 79 4.33 -10.85 -23.80
C GLN A 79 3.93 -12.18 -24.47
N GLN A 80 2.96 -12.90 -23.91
CA GLN A 80 2.46 -14.15 -24.51
C GLN A 80 1.65 -13.92 -25.79
N LEU A 81 0.99 -12.76 -25.91
CA LEU A 81 0.23 -12.36 -27.09
C LEU A 81 1.14 -11.84 -28.21
N GLU A 82 2.27 -11.20 -27.87
CA GLU A 82 3.33 -10.82 -28.81
C GLU A 82 4.12 -12.04 -29.33
N GLU A 83 4.30 -13.08 -28.51
CA GLU A 83 4.94 -14.33 -28.92
C GLU A 83 4.00 -15.23 -29.75
N SER A 84 2.68 -14.99 -29.66
CA SER A 84 1.68 -15.67 -30.48
C SER A 84 1.38 -14.89 -31.77
N GLU A 85 1.06 -15.58 -32.87
CA GLU A 85 0.76 -14.97 -34.19
C GLU A 85 -0.48 -14.05 -34.22
N LEU A 86 -1.08 -13.77 -33.07
CA LEU A 86 -2.31 -12.97 -32.89
C LEU A 86 -2.03 -11.54 -32.42
N GLY A 87 -0.76 -11.14 -32.32
CA GLY A 87 -0.35 -9.84 -31.77
C GLY A 87 -0.95 -8.61 -32.47
N ASP A 88 -1.29 -8.71 -33.77
CA ASP A 88 -1.86 -7.58 -34.53
C ASP A 88 -3.40 -7.51 -34.46
N ASP A 89 -4.07 -8.64 -34.19
CA ASP A 89 -5.53 -8.75 -34.18
C ASP A 89 -6.14 -8.70 -32.78
N ALA A 90 -5.35 -8.71 -31.71
CA ALA A 90 -5.86 -8.79 -30.34
C ALA A 90 -5.56 -7.52 -29.52
N ASN A 91 -6.59 -6.98 -28.87
CA ASN A 91 -6.51 -5.81 -27.99
C ASN A 91 -6.82 -6.20 -26.53
N ILE A 92 -5.95 -5.80 -25.60
CA ILE A 92 -6.09 -6.08 -24.17
C ILE A 92 -6.65 -4.84 -23.48
N ASN A 93 -7.82 -4.96 -22.85
CA ASN A 93 -8.42 -3.90 -22.04
C ASN A 93 -8.57 -4.37 -20.58
N VAL A 94 -8.30 -3.47 -19.64
CA VAL A 94 -8.37 -3.76 -18.20
C VAL A 94 -9.58 -3.07 -17.62
N GLU A 95 -10.59 -3.85 -17.24
CA GLU A 95 -11.82 -3.37 -16.61
C GLU A 95 -11.85 -3.69 -15.11
N GLU A 96 -12.77 -3.06 -14.37
CA GLU A 96 -12.96 -3.24 -12.93
C GLU A 96 -13.22 -4.71 -12.53
N LYS A 97 -13.69 -5.54 -13.47
CA LYS A 97 -14.00 -6.96 -13.26
C LYS A 97 -12.97 -7.95 -13.81
N GLY A 98 -11.91 -7.48 -14.48
CA GLY A 98 -10.87 -8.35 -15.03
C GLY A 98 -10.25 -7.84 -16.33
N VAL A 99 -9.42 -8.68 -16.94
CA VAL A 99 -8.74 -8.40 -18.22
C VAL A 99 -9.59 -8.97 -19.36
N VAL A 100 -10.02 -8.11 -20.27
CA VAL A 100 -10.79 -8.48 -21.46
C VAL A 100 -9.84 -8.48 -22.66
N VAL A 101 -9.76 -9.62 -23.37
CA VAL A 101 -9.04 -9.73 -24.65
C VAL A 101 -10.06 -9.67 -25.77
N SER A 102 -10.00 -8.61 -26.57
CA SER A 102 -10.87 -8.41 -27.74
C SER A 102 -10.12 -8.76 -29.01
N PHE A 103 -10.60 -9.74 -29.76
CA PHE A 103 -10.06 -10.10 -31.07
C PHE A 103 -10.80 -9.33 -32.16
N LYS A 104 -10.06 -8.58 -32.99
CA LYS A 104 -10.56 -8.10 -34.27
C LYS A 104 -10.63 -9.29 -35.21
N ALA A 105 -11.84 -9.75 -35.50
CA ALA A 105 -12.04 -10.68 -36.60
C ALA A 105 -11.76 -9.92 -37.91
N SER A 106 -10.57 -10.11 -38.47
CA SER A 106 -10.29 -9.73 -39.86
C SER A 106 -11.03 -10.71 -40.77
N ALA A 107 -12.32 -10.43 -40.99
CA ALA A 107 -13.08 -11.08 -42.04
C ALA A 107 -12.54 -10.56 -43.37
N TYR A 108 -12.00 -11.49 -44.17
CA TYR A 108 -11.60 -11.30 -45.57
C TYR A 108 -12.62 -10.49 -46.39
#